data_AF-A0A3S1MVG6-F1
#
_entry.id   AF-A0A3S1MVG6-F1
#
_cell.length_a   1.000
_cell.length_b   1.000
_cell.length_c   1.000
_cell.angle_alpha   90.00
_cell.angle_beta   90.00
_cell.angle_gamma   90.00
#
_symmetry.space_group_name_H-M   'P 1'
#
loop_
_entity.id
_entity.type
_entity.pdbx_description
1 polymer ?
#
loop_
_entity_poly.entity_id
_entity_poly.type
_entity_poly.pdbx_seq_one_letter_code
_entity_poly.pdbx_strand_id
1 'polypeptide(L)'
;MSDIGEIRMQVMWNRLISVVEEQALTLLRTAFSTSVRESGDLSAGVFDPRGQMLAQAVTGTPGHVNTMAEAVLHFMNAIPREEMFEGDTYVTNDPWQGTGHLHDITMVSPSFLNG
;
A
#
# COMPACT_ATOMS: atom_id res chain seq x y z
N MET A 1 -21.16 3.79 -21.66
CA MET A 1 -21.09 2.52 -20.86
C MET A 1 -22.53 2.15 -20.50
N SER A 2 -22.86 0.89 -20.24
CA SER A 2 -24.22 0.56 -19.77
C SER A 2 -24.38 0.97 -18.31
N ASP A 3 -25.59 1.33 -17.88
CA ASP A 3 -25.90 1.68 -16.48
C ASP A 3 -25.42 0.60 -15.50
N ILE A 4 -25.54 -0.68 -15.89
CA ILE A 4 -25.05 -1.83 -15.11
C ILE A 4 -23.52 -1.82 -15.00
N GLY A 5 -22.81 -1.43 -16.06
CA GLY A 5 -21.35 -1.31 -16.08
C GLY A 5 -20.83 -0.24 -15.13
N GLU A 6 -21.50 0.91 -15.08
CA GLU A 6 -21.15 2.00 -14.16
C GLU A 6 -21.38 1.60 -12.70
N ILE A 7 -22.51 0.97 -12.38
CA ILE A 7 -22.79 0.46 -11.04
C ILE A 7 -21.73 -0.55 -10.61
N ARG A 8 -21.35 -1.49 -11.49
CA ARG A 8 -20.30 -2.48 -11.18
C ARG A 8 -18.96 -1.83 -10.89
N MET A 9 -18.57 -0.83 -11.68
CA MET A 9 -17.33 -0.09 -11.47
C MET A 9 -17.34 0.64 -10.12
N GLN A 10 -18.44 1.30 -9.76
CA GLN A 10 -18.59 1.97 -8.47
C GLN A 10 -18.52 0.99 -7.29
N VAL A 11 -19.13 -0.18 -7.41
CA VAL A 11 -19.01 -1.23 -6.38
C VAL A 11 -17.57 -1.70 -6.22
N MET A 12 -16.84 -1.90 -7.31
CA MET A 12 -15.42 -2.29 -7.25
C MET A 12 -14.54 -1.20 -6.66
N TRP A 13 -14.77 0.07 -7.03
CA TRP A 13 -14.06 1.21 -6.47
C TRP A 13 -14.26 1.32 -4.96
N ASN A 14 -15.51 1.26 -4.49
CA ASN A 14 -15.82 1.33 -3.06
C ASN A 14 -15.19 0.17 -2.27
N ARG A 15 -15.09 -1.02 -2.86
CA ARG A 15 -14.39 -2.16 -2.25
C ARG A 15 -12.89 -1.91 -2.09
N LEU A 16 -12.22 -1.38 -3.13
CA LEU A 16 -10.79 -1.06 -3.05
C LEU A 16 -10.52 -0.02 -1.96
N ILE A 17 -11.33 1.05 -1.90
CA ILE A 17 -11.23 2.06 -0.84
C ILE A 17 -11.47 1.43 0.53
N SER A 18 -12.49 0.58 0.68
CA SER A 18 -12.76 -0.08 1.97
C SER A 18 -11.59 -0.94 2.45
N VAL A 19 -10.91 -1.66 1.55
CA VAL A 19 -9.74 -2.50 1.89
C VAL A 19 -8.60 -1.65 2.45
N VAL A 20 -8.21 -0.58 1.75
CA VAL A 20 -7.08 0.26 2.21
C VAL A 20 -7.40 1.00 3.51
N GLU A 21 -8.64 1.44 3.71
CA GLU A 21 -9.09 2.04 4.96
C GLU A 21 -9.05 1.04 6.12
N GLU A 22 -9.47 -0.20 5.89
CA GLU A 22 -9.40 -1.26 6.91
C GLU A 22 -7.95 -1.61 7.27
N GLN A 23 -7.04 -1.65 6.28
CA GLN A 23 -5.60 -1.82 6.52
C GLN A 23 -5.06 -0.69 7.42
N ALA A 24 -5.32 0.57 7.07
CA ALA A 24 -4.87 1.72 7.84
C ALA A 24 -5.43 1.72 9.28
N LEU A 25 -6.73 1.46 9.44
CA LEU A 25 -7.37 1.37 10.75
C LEU A 25 -6.81 0.22 11.60
N THR A 26 -6.47 -0.90 10.98
CA THR A 26 -5.86 -2.04 11.66
C THR A 26 -4.47 -1.69 12.17
N LEU A 27 -3.64 -1.04 11.33
CA LEU A 27 -2.33 -0.54 11.74
C LEU A 27 -2.45 0.45 12.91
N LEU A 28 -3.38 1.41 12.81
CA LEU A 28 -3.63 2.41 13.85
C LEU A 28 -4.00 1.77 15.20
N ARG A 29 -4.91 0.78 15.19
CA ARG A 29 -5.43 0.13 16.40
C ARG A 29 -4.44 -0.82 17.06
N THR A 30 -3.49 -1.34 16.30
CA THR A 30 -2.48 -2.29 16.78
C THR A 30 -1.16 -1.62 17.14
N ALA A 31 -0.99 -0.35 16.78
CA ALA A 31 0.21 0.41 17.08
C ALA A 31 0.36 0.75 18.58
N PHE A 32 1.58 0.54 19.07
CA PHE A 32 2.00 1.00 20.40
C PHE A 32 2.60 2.42 20.38
N SER A 33 3.19 2.83 19.26
CA SER A 33 3.81 4.16 19.10
C SER A 33 2.74 5.25 19.04
N THR A 34 2.95 6.34 19.79
CA THR A 34 2.07 7.50 19.73
C THR A 34 2.11 8.20 18.37
N SER A 35 3.22 8.15 17.64
CA SER A 35 3.32 8.73 16.29
C SER A 35 2.31 8.08 15.35
N VAL A 36 2.22 6.75 15.39
CA VAL A 36 1.27 6.01 14.56
C VAL A 36 -0.13 6.14 15.15
N ARG A 37 -0.31 5.75 16.42
CA ARG A 37 -1.63 5.61 17.07
C ARG A 37 -2.38 6.93 17.23
N GLU A 38 -1.69 8.00 17.61
CA GLU A 38 -2.31 9.28 17.97
C GLU A 38 -2.13 10.33 16.86
N SER A 39 -0.98 10.32 16.16
CA SER A 39 -0.72 11.27 15.06
C SER A 39 -1.09 10.74 13.68
N GLY A 40 -1.40 9.45 13.53
CA GLY A 40 -1.80 8.85 12.25
C GLY A 40 -0.67 8.74 11.25
N ASP A 41 0.58 8.68 11.72
CA ASP A 41 1.78 8.65 10.87
C ASP A 41 2.00 7.28 10.23
N LEU A 42 1.13 6.93 9.27
CA LEU A 42 1.11 5.69 8.52
C LEU A 42 0.48 5.91 7.15
N SER A 43 0.72 4.99 6.21
CA SER A 43 -0.01 4.91 4.95
C SER A 43 -0.31 3.45 4.59
N ALA A 44 -1.34 3.24 3.78
CA ALA A 44 -1.70 1.94 3.23
C ALA A 44 -2.18 2.12 1.79
N GLY A 45 -1.83 1.20 0.90
CA GLY A 45 -2.18 1.28 -0.51
C GLY A 45 -2.22 -0.07 -1.20
N VAL A 46 -3.00 -0.11 -2.29
CA VAL A 46 -3.09 -1.25 -3.22
C VAL A 46 -2.52 -0.81 -4.56
N PHE A 47 -1.75 -1.70 -5.16
CA PHE A 47 -0.99 -1.47 -6.38
C PHE A 47 -1.40 -2.44 -7.48
N ASP A 48 -1.30 -2.01 -8.73
CA ASP A 48 -1.49 -2.89 -9.88
C ASP A 48 -0.23 -3.74 -10.15
N PRO A 49 -0.30 -4.72 -11.06
CA PRO A 49 0.85 -5.58 -11.39
C PRO A 49 2.05 -4.86 -12.02
N ARG A 50 1.92 -3.56 -12.34
CA ARG A 50 2.99 -2.71 -12.86
C ARG A 50 3.58 -1.81 -11.77
N GLY A 51 3.13 -1.96 -10.52
CA GLY A 51 3.55 -1.16 -9.38
C GLY A 51 2.90 0.22 -9.33
N GLN A 52 1.82 0.46 -10.08
CA GLN A 52 1.10 1.73 -10.04
C GLN A 52 0.07 1.71 -8.91
N MET A 53 0.06 2.74 -8.06
CA MET A 53 -0.90 2.83 -6.95
C MET A 53 -2.33 3.02 -7.49
N LEU A 54 -3.23 2.10 -7.12
CA LEU A 54 -4.64 2.10 -7.52
C LEU A 54 -5.54 2.79 -6.49
N ALA A 55 -5.31 2.50 -5.22
CA ALA A 55 -6.08 3.01 -4.09
C ALA A 55 -5.17 3.18 -2.88
N GLN A 56 -5.53 4.13 -2.01
CA GLN A 56 -4.80 4.41 -0.79
C GLN A 56 -5.74 4.92 0.30
N ALA A 57 -5.36 4.70 1.56
CA ALA A 57 -6.14 5.19 2.70
C ALA A 57 -6.06 6.71 2.82
N VAL A 58 -7.18 7.35 3.17
CA VAL A 58 -7.29 8.81 3.34
C VAL A 58 -6.46 9.32 4.51
N THR A 59 -6.20 8.47 5.50
CA THR A 59 -5.39 8.82 6.68
C THR A 59 -3.90 8.96 6.39
N GLY A 60 -3.45 8.65 5.17
CA GLY A 60 -2.05 8.73 4.78
C GLY A 60 -1.50 10.16 4.76
N THR A 61 -0.40 10.42 5.47
CA THR A 61 0.33 11.67 5.34
C THR A 61 0.84 11.83 3.90
N PRO A 62 0.64 12.97 3.20
CA PRO A 62 0.99 13.10 1.78
C PRO A 62 2.44 12.74 1.43
N GLY A 63 3.39 12.98 2.35
CA GLY A 63 4.78 12.58 2.20
C GLY A 63 4.96 11.06 2.10
N HIS A 64 4.30 10.30 2.99
CA HIS A 64 4.32 8.84 2.97
C HIS A 64 3.63 8.26 1.74
N VAL A 65 2.50 8.83 1.34
CA VAL A 65 1.72 8.32 0.20
C VAL A 65 2.52 8.40 -1.10
N ASN A 66 3.14 9.55 -1.35
CA ASN A 66 3.91 9.74 -2.58
C ASN A 66 5.18 8.90 -2.61
N THR A 67 5.87 8.77 -1.47
CA THR A 67 7.09 7.96 -1.37
C THR A 67 6.79 6.47 -1.42
N MET A 68 5.68 6.02 -0.84
CA MET A 68 5.18 4.64 -0.95
C MET A 68 4.94 4.25 -2.41
N ALA A 69 4.45 5.17 -3.24
CA ALA A 69 4.21 4.91 -4.66
C ALA A 69 5.49 4.57 -5.43
N GLU A 70 6.60 5.27 -5.13
CA GLU A 70 7.92 4.98 -5.72
C GLU A 70 8.58 3.75 -5.08
N ALA A 71 8.42 3.56 -3.76
CA ALA A 71 9.01 2.44 -3.02
C ALA A 71 8.61 1.07 -3.59
N VAL A 72 7.36 0.90 -4.02
CA VAL A 72 6.90 -0.34 -4.67
C VAL A 72 7.67 -0.62 -5.96
N LEU A 73 7.96 0.41 -6.77
CA LEU A 73 8.77 0.25 -7.99
C LEU A 73 10.20 -0.15 -7.64
N HIS A 74 10.76 0.37 -6.55
CA HIS A 74 12.08 -0.03 -6.07
C HIS A 74 12.13 -1.51 -5.67
N PHE A 75 11.13 -2.00 -4.96
CA PHE A 75 11.01 -3.44 -4.67
C PHE A 75 10.91 -4.27 -5.95
N MET A 76 10.08 -3.87 -6.91
CA MET A 76 9.92 -4.61 -8.18
C MET A 76 11.18 -4.60 -9.05
N ASN A 77 12.00 -3.55 -8.96
CA ASN A 77 13.28 -3.47 -9.66
C ASN A 77 14.36 -4.35 -9.00
N ALA A 78 14.34 -4.45 -7.67
CA ALA A 78 15.29 -5.26 -6.91
C ALA A 78 14.92 -6.75 -6.89
N ILE A 79 13.62 -7.04 -6.88
CA ILE A 79 13.03 -8.38 -6.78
C ILE A 79 12.01 -8.48 -7.92
N PRO A 80 12.41 -9.02 -9.08
CA PRO A 80 11.51 -9.21 -10.21
C PRO A 80 10.29 -10.06 -9.84
N ARG A 81 9.18 -9.88 -10.55
CA ARG A 81 7.91 -10.57 -10.26
C ARG A 81 8.05 -12.10 -10.26
N GLU A 82 8.94 -12.64 -11.10
CA GLU A 82 9.21 -14.07 -11.22
C GLU A 82 9.92 -14.65 -9.99
N GLU A 83 10.51 -13.78 -9.17
CA GLU A 83 11.18 -14.12 -7.91
C GLU A 83 10.34 -13.75 -6.69
N MET A 84 9.09 -13.31 -6.89
CA MET A 84 8.14 -13.08 -5.82
C MET A 84 7.25 -14.31 -5.61
N PHE A 85 7.10 -14.75 -4.37
CA PHE A 85 6.29 -15.92 -4.04
C PHE A 85 5.12 -15.60 -3.11
N GLU A 86 4.09 -16.45 -3.16
CA GLU A 86 2.92 -16.31 -2.29
C GLU A 86 3.33 -16.43 -0.81
N GLY A 87 2.89 -15.49 0.00
CA GLY A 87 3.22 -15.42 1.43
C GLY A 87 4.45 -14.55 1.76
N ASP A 88 5.20 -14.09 0.76
CA ASP A 88 6.33 -13.19 0.99
C ASP A 88 5.89 -11.81 1.49
N THR A 89 6.80 -11.13 2.20
CA THR A 89 6.67 -9.71 2.53
C THR A 89 8.04 -9.07 2.51
N TYR A 90 8.20 -8.09 1.65
CA TYR A 90 9.43 -7.33 1.49
C TYR A 90 9.42 -6.11 2.39
N VAL A 91 10.58 -5.78 2.95
CA VAL A 91 10.70 -4.72 3.94
C VAL A 91 11.93 -3.89 3.63
N THR A 92 11.81 -2.57 3.71
CA THR A 92 12.94 -1.64 3.60
C THR A 92 12.77 -0.47 4.56
N ASN A 93 13.90 0.05 5.02
CA ASN A 93 14.02 1.34 5.68
C ASN A 93 15.13 2.19 5.02
N ASP A 94 15.56 1.84 3.80
CA ASP A 94 16.55 2.62 3.06
C ASP A 94 15.93 3.99 2.73
N PRO A 95 16.50 5.10 3.25
CA PRO A 95 15.97 6.44 3.01
C PRO A 95 15.84 6.80 1.53
N TRP A 96 16.66 6.21 0.66
CA TRP A 96 16.70 6.52 -0.77
C TRP A 96 15.73 5.68 -1.61
N GLN A 97 15.22 4.59 -1.04
CA GLN A 97 14.25 3.70 -1.70
C GLN A 97 12.87 3.75 -1.04
N GLY A 98 12.76 4.41 0.12
CA GLY A 98 11.54 4.59 0.90
C GLY A 98 11.18 6.07 1.06
N THR A 99 11.07 6.54 2.31
CA THR A 99 10.42 7.81 2.64
C THR A 99 11.36 9.01 2.82
N GLY A 100 12.66 8.87 2.52
CA GLY A 100 13.63 9.94 2.69
C GLY A 100 14.31 10.00 4.06
N HIS A 101 13.92 9.15 5.02
CA HIS A 101 14.61 9.04 6.31
C HIS A 101 14.49 7.65 6.94
N LEU A 102 15.36 7.38 7.92
CA LEU A 102 15.54 6.05 8.51
C LEU A 102 14.35 5.53 9.35
N HIS A 103 13.51 6.43 9.85
CA HIS A 103 12.47 6.07 10.84
C HIS A 103 11.25 5.37 10.25
N ASP A 104 10.99 5.53 8.95
CA ASP A 104 9.86 4.86 8.32
C ASP A 104 10.29 3.53 7.74
N ILE A 105 9.37 2.58 7.82
CA ILE A 105 9.55 1.23 7.30
C ILE A 105 8.46 1.00 6.27
N THR A 106 8.85 0.67 5.05
CA THR A 106 7.92 0.29 3.99
C THR A 106 7.88 -1.22 3.88
N MET A 107 6.66 -1.78 3.87
CA MET A 107 6.42 -3.21 3.70
C MET A 107 5.54 -3.43 2.47
N VAL A 108 5.87 -4.42 1.64
CA VAL A 108 5.13 -4.78 0.43
C VAL A 108 4.91 -6.29 0.40
N SER A 109 3.65 -6.70 0.30
CA SER A 109 3.25 -8.10 0.16
C SER A 109 2.61 -8.33 -1.21
N PRO A 110 3.16 -9.20 -2.07
CA PRO A 110 2.57 -9.52 -3.36
C PRO A 110 1.24 -10.29 -3.19
N SER A 111 0.29 -10.04 -4.09
CA SER A 111 -1.01 -10.72 -4.12
C SER A 111 -1.12 -11.63 -5.35
N PHE A 112 -1.59 -12.85 -5.14
CA PHE A 112 -1.71 -13.89 -6.17
C PHE A 112 -3.18 -14.27 -6.40
N LEU A 113 -3.48 -14.74 -7.61
CA LEU A 113 -4.80 -15.24 -7.97
C LEU A 113 -4.64 -16.58 -8.70
N ASN A 114 -4.95 -17.67 -7.99
CA ASN A 114 -4.77 -19.06 -8.43
C ASN A 114 -3.29 -19.51 -8.53
N GLY A 115 -2.45 -19.05 -7.60
CA GLY A 115 -1.00 -19.24 -7.64
C GLY A 115 -0.32 -18.34 -8.66
#